data_AF-A0A4Q1KWM3-F1
#
_entry.id   AF-A0A4Q1KWM3-F1
#
_cell.length_a   1.000
_cell.length_b   1.000
_cell.length_c   1.000
_cell.angle_alpha   90.00
_cell.angle_beta   90.00
_cell.angle_gamma   90.00
#
_symmetry.space_group_name_H-M   'P 1'
#
loop_
_entity.id
_entity.type
_entity.pdbx_description
1 polymer ?
#
loop_
_entity_poly.entity_id
_entity_poly.type
_entity_poly.pdbx_seq_one_letter_code
_entity_poly.pdbx_strand_id
1 'polypeptide(L)'
;MNKLRPFLVLLPLFLVSFCALGQVGINTTTPLSTLDINGNLNVKEIGIVNPNVPGSAVLNGGPGGSATPINDGVYISLTPTTGNEEFILPNAVNVPGRIYVLRNISNTIQAQLYTFGGMFFSKSSNTNTAAPLILPPNAVGKSIIIISDGANWTYFN
;
A
#
# COMPACT_ATOMS: atom_id res chain seq x y z
N MET A 1 -50.75 1.52 40.09
CA MET A 1 -50.04 0.23 39.94
C MET A 1 -50.19 -0.21 38.49
N ASN A 2 -49.21 -0.24 37.57
CA ASN A 2 -47.75 -0.32 37.65
C ASN A 2 -47.12 0.33 36.39
N LYS A 3 -46.86 1.65 36.38
CA LYS A 3 -46.09 2.29 35.27
C LYS A 3 -44.61 1.88 35.25
N LEU A 4 -44.16 1.16 36.28
CA LEU A 4 -42.83 0.57 36.41
C LEU A 4 -42.66 -0.67 35.51
N ARG A 5 -43.76 -1.37 35.16
CA ARG A 5 -43.73 -2.60 34.35
C ARG A 5 -43.17 -2.41 32.93
N PRO A 6 -43.58 -1.39 32.13
CA PRO A 6 -43.00 -1.20 30.80
C PRO A 6 -41.52 -0.78 30.87
N PHE A 7 -41.12 -0.01 31.89
CA PHE A 7 -39.74 0.45 32.06
C PHE A 7 -38.76 -0.70 32.36
N LEU A 8 -39.18 -1.68 33.17
CA LEU A 8 -38.37 -2.85 33.52
C LEU A 8 -38.16 -3.83 32.35
N VAL A 9 -39.00 -3.78 31.31
CA VAL A 9 -38.88 -4.63 30.11
C VAL A 9 -38.00 -3.98 29.04
N LEU A 10 -38.00 -2.65 28.94
CA LEU A 10 -37.22 -1.90 27.94
C LEU A 10 -35.73 -1.80 28.28
N LEU A 11 -35.38 -1.76 29.57
CA LEU A 11 -34.01 -1.60 30.05
C LEU A 11 -33.03 -2.72 29.61
N PRO A 12 -33.37 -4.04 29.71
CA PRO A 12 -32.48 -5.09 29.24
C PRO A 12 -32.34 -5.14 27.72
N LEU A 13 -33.35 -4.72 26.94
CA LEU A 13 -33.27 -4.63 25.48
C LEU A 13 -32.25 -3.59 25.01
N PHE A 14 -32.11 -2.49 25.75
CA PHE A 14 -31.16 -1.40 25.45
C PHE A 14 -29.70 -1.77 25.76
N LEU A 15 -29.48 -2.70 26.70
CA LEU A 15 -28.14 -3.12 27.15
C LEU A 15 -27.50 -4.20 26.27
N VAL A 16 -28.29 -5.02 25.55
CA VAL A 16 -27.78 -6.11 24.69
C VAL A 16 -27.23 -5.60 23.34
N SER A 17 -27.56 -4.37 22.94
CA SER A 17 -27.15 -3.79 21.66
C SER A 17 -25.66 -3.39 21.57
N PHE A 18 -24.88 -3.57 22.64
CA PHE A 18 -23.50 -3.07 22.74
C PHE A 18 -22.39 -4.13 22.63
N CYS A 19 -22.69 -5.42 22.39
CA CYS A 19 -21.69 -6.50 22.52
C CYS A 19 -21.30 -7.26 21.23
N ALA A 20 -21.37 -6.68 20.03
CA ALA A 20 -20.93 -7.35 18.80
C ALA A 20 -19.92 -6.52 17.99
N LEU A 21 -18.61 -6.73 18.22
CA LEU A 21 -17.51 -6.16 17.40
C LEU A 21 -16.65 -7.31 16.81
N GLY A 22 -17.06 -7.85 15.65
CA GLY A 22 -16.23 -8.69 14.77
C GLY A 22 -15.74 -7.89 13.57
N GLN A 23 -14.96 -6.83 13.82
CA GLN A 23 -14.69 -5.79 12.81
C GLN A 23 -13.28 -5.98 12.21
N VAL A 24 -13.06 -5.59 10.95
CA VAL A 24 -11.77 -5.16 10.34
C VAL A 24 -12.05 -3.75 9.82
N GLY A 25 -11.42 -2.72 10.37
CA GLY A 25 -11.79 -1.35 9.99
C GLY A 25 -10.87 -0.80 8.92
N ILE A 26 -11.46 -0.54 7.75
CA ILE A 26 -10.79 0.22 6.70
C ILE A 26 -11.17 1.69 6.87
N ASN A 27 -10.19 2.44 7.37
CA ASN A 27 -10.13 3.90 7.47
C ASN A 27 -10.83 4.60 8.65
N THR A 28 -11.24 3.94 9.76
CA THR A 28 -11.77 4.68 10.95
C THR A 28 -12.14 3.87 12.21
N THR A 29 -12.55 4.59 13.29
CA THR A 29 -12.17 4.60 14.72
C THR A 29 -12.87 3.65 15.69
N THR A 30 -13.36 2.49 15.27
CA THR A 30 -13.18 1.33 16.15
C THR A 30 -12.76 0.11 15.35
N PRO A 31 -11.47 0.03 14.98
CA PRO A 31 -10.89 -1.23 14.66
C PRO A 31 -9.56 -1.40 15.40
N LEU A 32 -9.63 -2.18 16.47
CA LEU A 32 -8.48 -2.77 17.14
C LEU A 32 -8.57 -4.29 16.92
N SER A 33 -8.75 -4.60 15.64
CA SER A 33 -9.76 -5.52 15.12
C SER A 33 -9.14 -6.46 14.11
N THR A 34 -9.58 -7.71 14.15
CA THR A 34 -8.81 -8.84 13.64
C THR A 34 -9.09 -9.11 12.16
N LEU A 35 -8.05 -9.00 11.33
CA LEU A 35 -8.04 -9.55 9.97
C LEU A 35 -8.00 -11.08 10.04
N ASP A 36 -9.09 -11.75 9.65
CA ASP A 36 -9.16 -13.22 9.52
C ASP A 36 -9.58 -13.61 8.08
N ILE A 37 -8.79 -14.47 7.43
CA ILE A 37 -8.98 -14.86 6.03
C ILE A 37 -9.10 -16.39 5.96
N ASN A 38 -10.34 -16.89 5.90
CA ASN A 38 -10.65 -18.31 5.69
C ASN A 38 -10.93 -18.60 4.20
N GLY A 39 -9.93 -18.40 3.35
CA GLY A 39 -10.06 -18.48 1.89
C GLY A 39 -8.90 -17.77 1.18
N ASN A 40 -9.17 -17.12 0.05
CA ASN A 40 -8.14 -16.45 -0.76
C ASN A 40 -8.12 -14.94 -0.53
N LEU A 41 -6.94 -14.37 -0.30
CA LEU A 41 -6.68 -12.94 -0.45
C LEU A 41 -6.05 -12.68 -1.82
N ASN A 42 -6.72 -11.89 -2.65
CA ASN A 42 -6.14 -11.40 -3.89
C ASN A 42 -5.90 -9.90 -3.76
N VAL A 43 -4.71 -9.46 -4.13
CA VAL A 43 -4.34 -8.05 -4.14
C VAL A 43 -4.26 -7.57 -5.59
N LYS A 44 -4.53 -6.29 -5.80
CA LYS A 44 -4.47 -5.72 -7.14
C LYS A 44 -3.03 -5.70 -7.66
N GLU A 45 -2.82 -6.34 -8.79
CA GLU A 45 -1.58 -6.25 -9.56
C GLU A 45 -1.68 -5.16 -10.64
N ILE A 46 -0.56 -4.51 -10.94
CA ILE A 46 -0.42 -3.53 -12.02
C ILE A 46 0.91 -3.76 -12.73
N GLY A 47 0.96 -3.43 -14.02
CA GLY A 47 2.21 -3.23 -14.75
C GLY A 47 2.61 -4.36 -15.70
N ILE A 48 1.73 -5.35 -15.86
CA ILE A 48 1.81 -6.37 -16.91
C ILE A 48 0.47 -6.47 -17.64
N VAL A 49 0.51 -6.86 -18.92
CA VAL A 49 -0.71 -7.22 -19.66
C VAL A 49 -1.15 -8.59 -19.19
N ASN A 50 -2.30 -8.65 -18.54
CA ASN A 50 -2.92 -9.87 -18.06
C ASN A 50 -4.31 -10.04 -18.74
N PRO A 51 -4.52 -11.07 -19.57
CA PRO A 51 -5.79 -11.27 -20.27
C PRO A 51 -6.97 -11.54 -19.33
N ASN A 52 -6.71 -11.91 -18.07
CA ASN A 52 -7.74 -12.14 -17.06
C ASN A 52 -8.10 -10.88 -16.26
N VAL A 53 -7.37 -9.76 -16.46
CA VAL A 53 -7.60 -8.49 -15.75
C VAL A 53 -7.95 -7.42 -16.78
N PRO A 54 -9.24 -7.06 -16.93
CA PRO A 54 -9.66 -6.00 -17.84
C PRO A 54 -8.94 -4.67 -17.57
N GLY A 55 -8.44 -4.04 -18.63
CA GLY A 55 -7.70 -2.79 -18.53
C GLY A 55 -6.29 -2.92 -17.96
N SER A 56 -5.77 -4.15 -17.78
CA SER A 56 -4.36 -4.34 -17.45
C SER A 56 -3.46 -3.84 -18.57
N ALA A 57 -2.36 -3.21 -18.18
CA ALA A 57 -1.41 -2.61 -19.09
C ALA A 57 0.00 -2.65 -18.49
N VAL A 58 1.00 -2.50 -19.36
CA VAL A 58 2.39 -2.29 -18.93
C VAL A 58 2.52 -0.94 -18.24
N LEU A 59 3.21 -0.90 -17.10
CA LEU A 59 3.54 0.34 -16.41
C LEU A 59 4.98 0.74 -16.76
N ASN A 60 5.11 1.64 -17.72
CA ASN A 60 6.39 2.21 -18.12
C ASN A 60 6.83 3.29 -17.13
N GLY A 61 8.15 3.51 -17.02
CA GLY A 61 8.68 4.67 -16.33
C GLY A 61 8.39 5.96 -17.10
N GLY A 62 8.58 7.09 -16.45
CA GLY A 62 8.59 8.41 -17.07
C GLY A 62 10.03 8.89 -17.31
N PRO A 63 10.22 9.91 -18.17
CA PRO A 63 11.53 10.51 -18.41
C PRO A 63 11.96 11.40 -17.23
N GLY A 64 13.22 11.82 -17.26
CA GLY A 64 13.83 12.71 -16.27
C GLY A 64 12.97 13.93 -15.93
N GLY A 65 12.53 14.06 -14.67
CA GLY A 65 11.72 15.18 -14.19
C GLY A 65 10.22 15.05 -14.49
N SER A 66 9.79 13.93 -15.08
CA SER A 66 8.38 13.60 -15.36
C SER A 66 8.10 12.13 -15.06
N ALA A 67 8.54 11.67 -13.89
CA ALA A 67 8.34 10.32 -13.39
C ALA A 67 6.87 9.85 -13.46
N THR A 68 6.68 8.56 -13.74
CA THR A 68 5.34 7.95 -13.80
C THR A 68 4.80 7.73 -12.37
N PRO A 69 3.62 8.30 -12.01
CA PRO A 69 3.08 8.14 -10.66
C PRO A 69 2.60 6.71 -10.37
N ILE A 70 2.85 6.25 -9.14
CA ILE A 70 2.31 5.01 -8.58
C ILE A 70 1.28 5.37 -7.50
N ASN A 71 0.01 5.43 -7.87
CA ASN A 71 -1.10 5.85 -7.00
C ASN A 71 -2.14 4.74 -6.73
N ASP A 72 -1.91 3.54 -7.25
CA ASP A 72 -2.86 2.43 -7.26
C ASP A 72 -2.13 1.08 -7.22
N GLY A 73 -2.86 0.03 -6.84
CA GLY A 73 -2.37 -1.34 -6.74
C GLY A 73 -1.61 -1.65 -5.45
N VAL A 74 -1.22 -2.92 -5.32
CA VAL A 74 -0.34 -3.40 -4.24
C VAL A 74 0.89 -4.05 -4.85
N TYR A 75 0.73 -4.98 -5.80
CA TYR A 75 1.87 -5.58 -6.51
C TYR A 75 2.08 -4.87 -7.84
N ILE A 76 3.20 -4.19 -8.01
CA ILE A 76 3.47 -3.33 -9.16
C ILE A 76 4.72 -3.81 -9.89
N SER A 77 4.53 -4.24 -11.13
CA SER A 77 5.62 -4.55 -12.06
C SER A 77 6.05 -3.29 -12.78
N LEU A 78 7.26 -2.82 -12.50
CA LEU A 78 7.86 -1.64 -13.09
C LEU A 78 8.62 -2.04 -14.35
N THR A 79 8.29 -1.40 -15.47
CA THR A 79 8.95 -1.64 -16.77
C THR A 79 9.75 -0.40 -17.18
N PRO A 80 10.92 -0.14 -16.57
CA PRO A 80 11.76 0.95 -17.01
C PRO A 80 12.28 0.65 -18.42
N THR A 81 12.34 1.69 -19.26
CA THR A 81 12.92 1.64 -20.60
C THR A 81 13.96 2.74 -20.73
N THR A 82 14.87 2.63 -21.71
CA THR A 82 15.92 3.64 -21.90
C THR A 82 15.33 5.05 -22.06
N GLY A 83 15.74 5.96 -21.18
CA GLY A 83 15.24 7.34 -21.13
C GLY A 83 13.90 7.51 -20.43
N ASN A 84 13.28 6.42 -19.94
CA ASN A 84 12.05 6.42 -19.16
C ASN A 84 12.17 5.45 -17.97
N GLU A 85 13.04 5.79 -17.02
CA GLU A 85 13.35 4.95 -15.86
C GLU A 85 12.62 5.38 -14.57
N GLU A 86 11.99 6.55 -14.55
CA GLU A 86 11.55 7.19 -13.32
C GLU A 86 10.10 6.84 -12.93
N PHE A 87 9.90 6.48 -11.68
CA PHE A 87 8.61 6.26 -11.04
C PHE A 87 8.52 7.09 -9.77
N ILE A 88 7.31 7.49 -9.37
CA ILE A 88 7.13 8.35 -8.19
C ILE A 88 5.99 7.90 -7.30
N LEU A 89 6.30 7.71 -6.01
CA LEU A 89 5.32 7.43 -4.97
C LEU A 89 4.59 8.72 -4.53
N PRO A 90 3.35 8.62 -4.01
CA PRO A 90 2.68 9.73 -3.36
C PRO A 90 3.47 10.21 -2.14
N ASN A 91 3.15 11.40 -1.66
CA ASN A 91 3.69 11.91 -0.40
C ASN A 91 3.30 10.96 0.75
N ALA A 92 4.29 10.39 1.44
CA ALA A 92 4.10 9.44 2.53
C ALA A 92 3.13 9.94 3.61
N VAL A 93 3.17 11.25 3.91
CA VAL A 93 2.30 11.86 4.93
C VAL A 93 0.82 11.74 4.59
N ASN A 94 0.48 11.69 3.30
CA ASN A 94 -0.90 11.62 2.83
C ASN A 94 -1.41 10.18 2.73
N VAL A 95 -0.55 9.17 2.89
CA VAL A 95 -0.91 7.76 2.72
C VAL A 95 -0.32 6.84 3.82
N PRO A 96 -0.50 7.17 5.11
CA PRO A 96 0.02 6.35 6.20
C PRO A 96 -0.45 4.89 6.08
N GLY A 97 0.47 3.94 6.31
CA GLY A 97 0.20 2.50 6.23
C GLY A 97 0.07 1.96 4.80
N ARG A 98 0.23 2.78 3.76
CA ARG A 98 0.17 2.28 2.38
C ARG A 98 1.34 1.35 2.09
N ILE A 99 1.03 0.19 1.52
CA ILE A 99 1.99 -0.86 1.17
C ILE A 99 2.01 -1.04 -0.34
N TYR A 100 3.22 -1.09 -0.90
CA TYR A 100 3.47 -1.55 -2.25
C TYR A 100 4.52 -2.66 -2.25
N VAL A 101 4.34 -3.65 -3.12
CA VAL A 101 5.38 -4.59 -3.56
C VAL A 101 5.79 -4.13 -4.94
N LEU A 102 6.98 -3.56 -5.05
CA LEU A 102 7.50 -3.03 -6.31
C LEU A 102 8.54 -3.99 -6.86
N ARG A 103 8.45 -4.29 -8.15
CA ARG A 103 9.41 -5.14 -8.84
C ARG A 103 9.82 -4.51 -10.15
N ASN A 104 11.10 -4.16 -10.31
CA ASN A 104 11.65 -3.92 -11.63
C ASN A 104 11.62 -5.24 -12.40
N ILE A 105 10.90 -5.32 -13.52
CA ILE A 105 10.85 -6.54 -14.35
C ILE A 105 11.85 -6.51 -15.51
N SER A 106 12.56 -5.40 -15.72
CA SER A 106 13.62 -5.30 -16.71
C SER A 106 14.82 -6.20 -16.36
N ASN A 107 15.50 -6.65 -17.40
CA ASN A 107 16.74 -7.42 -17.29
C ASN A 107 17.99 -6.56 -17.51
N THR A 108 17.83 -5.32 -17.96
CA THR A 108 18.95 -4.48 -18.40
C THR A 108 18.87 -3.03 -17.92
N ILE A 109 17.68 -2.54 -17.56
CA ILE A 109 17.46 -1.16 -17.14
C ILE A 109 17.07 -1.12 -15.67
N GLN A 110 17.63 -0.18 -14.92
CA GLN A 110 17.25 0.08 -13.52
C GLN A 110 15.96 0.90 -13.47
N ALA A 111 15.11 0.65 -12.47
CA ALA A 111 14.02 1.58 -12.16
C ALA A 111 14.51 2.58 -11.10
N GLN A 112 14.12 3.84 -11.26
CA GLN A 112 14.45 4.93 -10.35
C GLN A 112 13.19 5.38 -9.62
N LEU A 113 13.16 5.19 -8.31
CA LEU A 113 11.99 5.49 -7.50
C LEU A 113 12.17 6.79 -6.74
N TYR A 114 11.24 7.71 -6.95
CA TYR A 114 11.12 8.99 -6.25
C TYR A 114 9.89 8.97 -5.33
N THR A 115 9.74 10.04 -4.55
CA THR A 115 8.52 10.29 -3.78
C THR A 115 8.17 11.78 -3.86
N PHE A 116 6.87 12.10 -3.94
CA PHE A 116 6.39 13.49 -3.84
C PHE A 116 6.60 14.10 -2.45
N GLY A 117 6.89 13.28 -1.43
CA GLY A 117 7.20 13.72 -0.07
C GLY A 117 7.50 12.57 0.88
N GLY A 118 8.21 12.88 1.97
CA GLY A 118 8.87 11.89 2.82
C GLY A 118 10.23 11.46 2.25
N MET A 119 11.01 10.73 3.05
CA MET A 119 12.31 10.17 2.66
C MET A 119 12.25 8.64 2.59
N PHE A 120 13.24 8.02 1.93
CA PHE A 120 13.40 6.57 1.93
C PHE A 120 14.31 6.12 3.08
N PHE A 121 13.93 5.05 3.76
CA PHE A 121 14.74 4.38 4.77
C PHE A 121 14.77 2.88 4.52
N SER A 122 15.96 2.29 4.52
CA SER A 122 16.10 0.84 4.51
C SER A 122 15.59 0.25 5.82
N LYS A 123 15.04 -0.97 5.79
CA LYS A 123 14.71 -1.79 6.98
C LYS A 123 15.84 -1.89 8.01
N SER A 124 17.09 -1.62 7.61
CA SER A 124 18.30 -1.75 8.42
C SER A 124 18.99 -0.42 8.76
N SER A 125 18.40 0.74 8.45
CA SER A 125 19.07 2.04 8.60
C SER A 125 18.13 3.15 9.06
N ASN A 126 18.60 3.96 9.99
CA ASN A 126 17.97 5.22 10.39
C ASN A 126 18.52 6.45 9.63
N THR A 127 19.47 6.23 8.72
CA THR A 127 19.94 7.23 7.77
C THR A 127 19.13 7.09 6.48
N ASN A 128 18.69 8.21 5.93
CA ASN A 128 17.89 8.22 4.71
C ASN A 128 18.72 7.73 3.51
N THR A 129 18.07 6.98 2.63
CA THR A 129 18.59 6.69 1.30
C THR A 129 18.29 7.90 0.41
N ALA A 130 19.32 8.43 -0.24
CA ALA A 130 19.15 9.54 -1.19
C ALA A 130 18.23 9.11 -2.34
N ALA A 131 17.37 10.02 -2.80
CA ALA A 131 16.55 9.80 -3.98
C ALA A 131 17.40 10.00 -5.26
N PRO A 132 17.16 9.21 -6.33
CA PRO A 132 16.19 8.11 -6.39
C PRO A 132 16.67 6.85 -5.66
N LEU A 133 15.71 6.10 -5.11
CA LEU A 133 15.95 4.72 -4.71
C LEU A 133 16.08 3.86 -5.98
N ILE A 134 17.23 3.21 -6.15
CA ILE A 134 17.52 2.40 -7.35
C ILE A 134 17.04 0.96 -7.15
N LEU A 135 16.21 0.48 -8.06
CA LEU A 135 15.83 -0.93 -8.17
C LEU A 135 16.60 -1.55 -9.37
N PRO A 136 17.76 -2.18 -9.15
CA PRO A 136 18.63 -2.65 -10.22
C PRO A 136 18.03 -3.83 -11.01
N PRO A 137 18.43 -4.04 -12.27
CA PRO A 137 18.12 -5.27 -12.97
C PRO A 137 18.94 -6.43 -12.39
N ASN A 138 18.27 -7.57 -12.17
CA ASN A 138 18.89 -8.86 -11.82
C ASN A 138 19.81 -8.87 -10.58
N ALA A 139 19.57 -7.97 -9.62
CA ALA A 139 20.35 -7.90 -8.38
C ALA A 139 19.43 -7.73 -7.16
N VAL A 140 20.04 -7.82 -5.96
CA VAL A 140 19.35 -7.53 -4.69
C VAL A 140 18.78 -6.11 -4.74
N GLY A 141 17.53 -5.93 -4.32
CA GLY A 141 16.80 -4.67 -4.45
C GLY A 141 16.04 -4.51 -5.77
N LYS A 142 16.10 -5.47 -6.71
CA LYS A 142 15.20 -5.50 -7.89
C LYS A 142 13.72 -5.48 -7.49
N SER A 143 13.40 -6.18 -6.41
CA SER A 143 12.08 -6.21 -5.79
C SER A 143 12.16 -5.70 -4.36
N ILE A 144 11.20 -4.89 -3.95
CA ILE A 144 11.08 -4.39 -2.58
C ILE A 144 9.62 -4.42 -2.12
N ILE A 145 9.41 -4.57 -0.83
CA ILE A 145 8.18 -4.12 -0.17
C ILE A 145 8.47 -2.74 0.39
N ILE A 146 7.56 -1.79 0.20
CA ILE A 146 7.71 -0.43 0.72
C ILE A 146 6.42 0.01 1.41
N ILE A 147 6.57 0.56 2.60
CA ILE A 147 5.46 0.89 3.51
C ILE A 147 5.61 2.33 3.97
N SER A 148 4.53 3.10 3.89
CA SER A 148 4.51 4.43 4.50
C SER A 148 4.26 4.31 6.01
N ASP A 149 5.10 4.96 6.81
CA ASP A 149 4.89 5.09 8.26
C ASP A 149 4.07 6.34 8.64
N GLY A 150 3.56 7.07 7.62
CA GLY A 150 2.86 8.36 7.80
C GLY A 150 3.77 9.59 7.82
N ALA A 151 5.08 9.44 7.65
CA ALA A 151 6.03 10.53 7.46
C ALA A 151 7.01 10.25 6.31
N ASN A 152 7.49 9.02 6.22
CA ASN A 152 8.51 8.52 5.33
C ASN A 152 8.08 7.17 4.72
N TRP A 153 8.94 6.64 3.86
CA TRP A 153 8.80 5.32 3.27
C TRP A 153 9.90 4.39 3.78
N THR A 154 9.52 3.30 4.44
CA THR A 154 10.45 2.24 4.83
C THR A 154 10.38 1.09 3.83
N TYR A 155 11.53 0.66 3.32
CA TYR A 155 11.60 -0.43 2.34
C TYR A 155 12.35 -1.67 2.82
N PHE A 156 11.94 -2.82 2.29
CA PHE A 156 12.45 -4.14 2.61
C PHE A 156 12.87 -4.82 1.30
N ASN A 157 14.14 -5.19 1.21
CA ASN A 157 14.75 -5.92 0.09
C ASN A 157 15.21 -7.33 0.48
#